data_AF-A0AA41U4N6-F1
#
_entry.id   AF-A0AA41U4N6-F1
#
_cell.length_a   1.000
_cell.length_b   1.000
_cell.length_c   1.000
_cell.angle_alpha   90.00
_cell.angle_beta   90.00
_cell.angle_gamma   90.00
#
_symmetry.space_group_name_H-M   'P 1'
#
loop_
_entity.id
_entity.type
_entity.pdbx_description
1 polymer ?
#
loop_
_entity_poly.entity_id
_entity_poly.type
_entity_poly.pdbx_seq_one_letter_code
_entity_poly.pdbx_strand_id
1 'polypeptide(L)'
;MDAVTQVPAPVNEPIHSYAPGSPERARLEAELKRQASEPVELTQTIGGVQSAGGGARVDVVQPHRHGAVLGSFAGATQADARAAV
;
A
#
# COMPACT_ATOMS: atom_id res chain seq x y z
N MET A 1 -10.86 19.98 -27.35
CA MET A 1 -10.34 20.91 -26.33
C MET A 1 -9.13 21.56 -26.97
N ASP A 2 -9.26 22.80 -27.43
CA ASP A 2 -8.17 23.52 -28.12
C ASP A 2 -7.43 24.38 -27.11
N ALA A 3 -6.38 23.81 -26.50
CA ALA A 3 -5.55 24.47 -25.50
C ALA A 3 -4.11 23.97 -25.55
N VAL A 4 -3.15 24.86 -25.28
CA VAL A 4 -1.78 24.50 -24.92
C VAL A 4 -1.73 24.43 -23.40
N THR A 5 -1.70 23.22 -22.85
CA THR A 5 -1.71 23.03 -21.39
C THR A 5 -0.29 23.08 -20.85
N GLN A 6 -0.17 23.61 -19.64
CA GLN A 6 1.05 23.55 -18.83
C GLN A 6 0.65 22.92 -17.49
N VAL A 7 1.42 21.91 -17.07
CA VAL A 7 1.24 21.32 -15.74
C VAL A 7 1.73 22.30 -14.67
N PRO A 8 1.21 22.22 -13.43
CA PRO A 8 1.77 22.99 -12.32
C PRO A 8 3.28 22.75 -12.18
N ALA A 9 4.03 23.80 -11.87
CA ALA A 9 5.45 23.65 -11.58
C ALA A 9 5.66 22.78 -10.33
N PRO A 10 6.54 21.76 -10.37
CA PRO A 10 6.76 20.90 -9.22
C PRO A 10 7.48 21.66 -8.10
N VAL A 11 7.11 21.37 -6.85
CA VAL A 11 7.77 21.85 -5.64
C VAL A 11 8.00 20.68 -4.69
N ASN A 12 8.99 20.77 -3.82
CA ASN A 12 9.21 19.76 -2.78
C ASN A 12 8.03 19.72 -1.80
N GLU A 13 7.58 18.51 -1.47
CA GLU A 13 6.58 18.32 -0.41
C GLU A 13 7.18 18.66 0.96
N PRO A 14 6.51 19.47 1.80
CA PRO A 14 7.00 19.81 3.13
C PRO A 14 7.14 18.59 4.05
N ILE A 15 8.19 18.57 4.88
CA ILE A 15 8.37 17.54 5.90
C ILE A 15 7.57 17.92 7.15
N HIS A 16 6.69 17.03 7.58
CA HIS A 16 5.97 17.18 8.85
C HIS A 16 6.83 16.72 10.04
N SER A 17 6.65 17.38 11.20
CA SER A 17 7.41 17.08 12.42
C SER A 17 6.76 16.00 13.30
N TYR A 18 5.44 15.78 13.18
CA TYR A 18 4.68 14.85 14.03
C TYR A 18 4.87 15.13 15.53
N ALA A 19 4.99 16.42 15.87
CA ALA A 19 5.17 16.87 17.25
C ALA A 19 4.00 16.43 18.15
N PRO A 20 4.21 16.30 19.47
CA PRO A 20 3.14 15.99 20.40
C PRO A 20 1.94 16.94 20.24
N GLY A 21 0.74 16.39 20.11
CA GLY A 21 -0.51 17.14 19.94
C GLY A 21 -0.81 17.61 18.51
N SER A 22 0.07 17.36 17.53
CA SER A 22 -0.17 17.77 16.15
C SER A 22 -1.23 16.90 15.45
N PRO A 23 -2.02 17.46 14.52
CA PRO A 23 -3.08 16.72 13.83
C PRO A 23 -2.54 15.60 12.93
N GLU A 24 -1.35 15.75 12.34
CA GLU A 24 -0.70 14.70 11.58
C GLU A 24 -0.24 13.53 12.46
N ARG A 25 0.18 13.79 13.71
CA ARG A 25 0.50 12.72 14.66
C ARG A 25 -0.75 11.92 15.04
N ALA A 26 -1.85 12.60 15.33
CA ALA A 26 -3.12 11.94 15.63
C ALA A 26 -3.60 11.04 14.47
N ARG A 27 -3.50 11.53 13.23
CA ARG A 27 -3.84 10.75 12.03
C ARG A 27 -2.92 9.53 11.86
N LEU A 28 -1.62 9.69 12.11
CA LEU A 28 -0.65 8.59 12.04
C LEU A 28 -0.94 7.50 13.08
N GLU A 29 -1.18 7.88 14.34
CA GLU A 29 -1.48 6.95 15.42
C GLU A 29 -2.78 6.16 15.15
N ALA A 30 -3.81 6.83 14.61
CA ALA A 30 -5.05 6.18 14.20
C ALA A 30 -4.83 5.14 13.09
N GLU A 31 -4.05 5.48 12.08
CA GLU A 31 -3.78 4.59 10.94
C GLU A 31 -2.89 3.40 11.33
N LEU A 32 -1.87 3.62 12.16
CA LEU A 32 -1.04 2.54 12.70
C LEU A 32 -1.88 1.53 13.46
N LYS A 33 -2.82 2.00 14.29
CA LYS A 33 -3.75 1.12 15.01
C LYS A 33 -4.64 0.34 14.05
N ARG A 34 -5.22 1.02 13.06
CA ARG A 34 -6.11 0.40 12.06
C ARG A 34 -5.40 -0.71 11.28
N GLN A 35 -4.24 -0.41 10.69
CA GLN A 35 -3.47 -1.39 9.91
C GLN A 35 -3.00 -2.57 10.76
N ALA A 36 -2.61 -2.32 12.02
CA ALA A 36 -2.19 -3.40 12.91
C ALA A 36 -3.35 -4.30 13.37
N SER A 37 -4.59 -3.82 13.37
CA SER A 37 -5.77 -4.59 13.78
C SER A 37 -6.53 -5.24 12.63
N GLU A 38 -6.29 -4.81 11.40
CA GLU A 38 -7.03 -5.26 10.20
C GLU A 38 -6.07 -5.89 9.18
N PRO A 39 -5.60 -7.14 9.37
CA PRO A 39 -4.82 -7.83 8.36
C PRO A 39 -5.61 -7.98 7.06
N VAL A 40 -5.02 -7.60 5.93
CA VAL A 40 -5.71 -7.61 4.63
C VAL A 40 -5.17 -8.67 3.67
N GLU A 41 -5.98 -9.07 2.69
CA GLU A 41 -5.47 -9.78 1.53
C GLU A 41 -4.80 -8.78 0.57
N LEU A 42 -3.54 -9.07 0.25
CA LEU A 42 -2.73 -8.30 -0.67
C LEU A 42 -2.84 -8.93 -2.05
N THR A 43 -3.74 -8.39 -2.87
CA THR A 43 -4.02 -8.88 -4.22
C THR A 43 -3.02 -8.34 -5.24
N GLN A 44 -2.86 -9.06 -6.34
CA GLN A 44 -2.27 -8.52 -7.56
C GLN A 44 -3.29 -7.59 -8.23
N THR A 45 -2.81 -6.58 -8.96
CA THR A 45 -3.67 -5.73 -9.80
C THR A 45 -3.20 -5.84 -11.25
N ILE A 46 -3.93 -6.59 -12.07
CA ILE A 46 -3.58 -6.87 -13.47
C ILE A 46 -4.68 -6.29 -14.36
N GLY A 47 -4.32 -5.37 -15.26
CA GLY A 47 -5.29 -4.70 -16.12
C GLY A 47 -6.38 -3.92 -15.36
N GLY A 48 -6.09 -3.46 -14.13
CA GLY A 48 -7.04 -2.80 -13.24
C GLY A 48 -7.94 -3.74 -12.43
N VAL A 49 -7.83 -5.06 -12.62
CA VAL A 49 -8.57 -6.06 -11.86
C VAL A 49 -7.74 -6.54 -10.69
N GLN A 50 -8.33 -6.53 -9.49
CA GLN A 50 -7.72 -7.07 -8.29
C GLN A 50 -8.04 -8.55 -8.15
N SER A 51 -7.02 -9.40 -8.05
CA SER A 51 -7.18 -10.84 -7.85
C SER A 51 -6.07 -11.41 -6.97
N ALA A 52 -6.38 -12.50 -6.25
CA ALA A 52 -5.35 -13.29 -5.59
C ALA A 52 -4.42 -13.92 -6.64
N GLY A 53 -3.14 -14.11 -6.29
CA GLY A 53 -2.22 -14.89 -7.10
C GLY A 53 -2.54 -16.37 -7.10
N GLY A 54 -2.08 -17.09 -8.14
CA GLY A 54 -2.28 -18.53 -8.23
C GLY A 54 -1.31 -19.39 -7.39
N GLY A 55 -0.31 -18.77 -6.76
CA GLY A 55 0.77 -19.45 -6.03
C GLY A 55 0.50 -19.63 -4.53
N ALA A 56 1.55 -20.03 -3.80
CA ALA A 56 1.48 -20.24 -2.35
C ALA A 56 1.27 -18.92 -1.59
N ARG A 57 0.54 -19.00 -0.47
CA ARG A 57 0.29 -17.86 0.42
C ARG A 57 1.52 -17.54 1.26
N VAL A 58 1.81 -16.25 1.39
CA VAL A 58 2.92 -15.70 2.18
C VAL A 58 2.38 -14.57 3.05
N ASP A 59 2.74 -14.61 4.34
CA ASP A 59 2.36 -13.57 5.30
C ASP A 59 3.31 -12.38 5.22
N VAL A 60 2.74 -11.18 5.27
CA VAL A 60 3.46 -9.92 5.45
C VAL A 60 3.33 -9.51 6.92
N VAL A 61 4.46 -9.45 7.60
CA VAL A 61 4.53 -9.23 9.05
C VAL A 61 5.23 -7.93 9.39
N GLN A 62 5.04 -7.43 10.61
CA GLN A 62 5.81 -6.32 11.15
C GLN A 62 7.24 -6.77 11.48
N PRO A 63 8.32 -6.24 10.86
CA PRO A 63 9.68 -6.73 11.13
C PRO A 63 10.12 -6.56 12.59
N HIS A 64 9.66 -5.49 13.25
CA HIS A 64 9.93 -5.23 14.66
C HIS A 64 9.06 -6.06 15.63
N ARG A 65 8.07 -6.80 15.11
CA ARG A 65 7.15 -7.67 15.86
C ARG A 65 6.62 -8.76 14.94
N HIS A 66 7.49 -9.70 14.57
CA HIS A 66 7.19 -10.70 13.52
C HIS A 66 6.00 -11.62 13.81
N GLY A 67 5.52 -11.69 15.06
CA GLY A 67 4.27 -12.37 15.42
C GLY A 67 2.99 -11.58 15.08
N ALA A 68 3.10 -10.35 14.58
CA ALA A 68 1.99 -9.52 14.13
C ALA A 68 1.93 -9.48 12.59
N VAL A 69 0.86 -10.06 12.04
CA VAL A 69 0.59 -10.12 10.59
C VAL A 69 -0.18 -8.86 10.17
N LEU A 70 0.27 -8.20 9.11
CA LEU A 70 -0.40 -7.05 8.47
C LEU A 70 -1.26 -7.46 7.28
N GLY A 71 -1.00 -8.64 6.72
CA GLY A 71 -1.74 -9.16 5.60
C GLY A 71 -1.05 -10.38 5.00
N SER A 72 -1.59 -10.88 3.90
CA SER A 72 -1.01 -12.01 3.17
C SER A 72 -1.29 -11.88 1.68
N PHE A 73 -0.33 -12.31 0.85
CA PHE A 73 -0.52 -12.41 -0.59
C PHE A 73 -0.32 -13.86 -1.04
N ALA A 74 -0.94 -14.23 -2.15
CA ALA A 74 -0.58 -15.43 -2.88
C ALA A 74 0.47 -15.07 -3.94
N GLY A 75 1.57 -15.82 -3.98
CA GLY A 75 2.66 -15.60 -4.93
C GLY A 75 2.17 -15.64 -6.39
N ALA A 76 2.78 -14.83 -7.25
CA ALA A 76 2.46 -14.86 -8.67
C ALA A 76 2.98 -16.14 -9.34
N THR A 77 2.15 -16.70 -10.22
CA THR A 77 2.52 -17.79 -11.12
C THR A 77 3.01 -17.24 -12.46
N GLN A 78 3.54 -18.12 -13.32
CA GLN A 78 3.84 -17.75 -14.70
C GLN A 78 2.58 -17.33 -15.48
N ALA A 79 1.41 -17.89 -15.16
CA ALA A 79 0.16 -17.50 -15.80
C ALA A 79 -0.23 -16.07 -15.43
N ASP A 80 -0.13 -15.72 -14.14
CA ASP A 80 -0.37 -14.36 -13.65
C ASP A 80 0.59 -13.36 -14.30
N ALA A 81 1.89 -13.71 -14.36
CA ALA A 81 2.89 -12.88 -15.02
C ALA A 81 2.61 -12.68 -16.51
N ARG A 82 2.13 -13.71 -17.22
CA ARG A 82 1.71 -13.58 -18.63
C ARG A 82 0.48 -12.71 -18.81
N ALA A 83 -0.44 -12.70 -17.84
CA ALA A 83 -1.61 -11.82 -17.88
C ALA A 83 -1.24 -10.34 -17.62
N ALA A 84 -0.11 -10.09 -16.96
CA ALA A 84 0.37 -8.74 -16.63
C ALA A 84 1.19 -8.06 -17.75
N VAL A 85 1.66 -8.83 -18.74
CA VAL A 85 2.38 -8.33 -19.94
C VAL A 85 1.38 -7.97 -21.03
#